data_AF-A0A1R4HX66-F1
#
_entry.id   AF-A0A1R4HX66-F1
#
_cell.length_a   1.000
_cell.length_b   1.000
_cell.length_c   1.000
_cell.angle_alpha   90.00
_cell.angle_beta   90.00
_cell.angle_gamma   90.00
#
_symmetry.space_group_name_H-M   'P 1'
#
loop_
_entity.id
_entity.type
_entity.pdbx_description
1 polymer ?
#
loop_
_entity_poly.entity_id
_entity_poly.type
_entity_poly.pdbx_seq_one_letter_code
_entity_poly.pdbx_strand_id
1 'polypeptide(L)'
;MFTILRASHALRQPRTRLAQLGVTAIAVFALAGCVSFPVVNVTPADQGTNAPRASESAVPESTVPESTVPDPAVPDPTPDPAPDPASARAPVGRVTGTYLAADSFRSADGAVRFLTPSGNIYCVIAGALNSTAPPGLSTPPALGLTGLAGVSCELGVYPDPAPADSASVDCGTIGHHGGNIAISDGKSLYGNCRGGATYMYLVATGQQSPPGVPVFEYGTAISEAGFRCHSAFEGLTCESETTGRGFFVSRDSYELYGG
;
A
#
# COMPACT_ATOMS: atom_id res chain seq x y z
N MET A 1 -14.18 34.61 -50.49
CA MET A 1 -15.58 34.95 -50.15
C MET A 1 -16.25 33.68 -49.66
N PHE A 2 -16.12 33.39 -48.36
CA PHE A 2 -16.71 32.21 -47.71
C PHE A 2 -17.41 32.68 -46.44
N THR A 3 -18.74 32.58 -46.43
CA THR A 3 -19.61 32.99 -45.33
C THR A 3 -19.81 31.80 -44.41
N ILE A 4 -19.28 31.85 -43.19
CA ILE A 4 -19.49 30.83 -42.17
C ILE A 4 -20.63 31.29 -41.25
N LEU A 5 -21.79 30.61 -41.34
CA LEU A 5 -22.90 30.76 -40.40
C LEU A 5 -22.51 30.19 -39.02
N ARG A 6 -22.56 31.03 -37.98
CA ARG A 6 -22.57 30.58 -36.58
C ARG A 6 -24.00 30.28 -36.15
N ALA A 7 -24.30 29.01 -35.86
CA ALA A 7 -25.54 28.61 -35.19
C ALA A 7 -25.35 28.67 -33.67
N SER A 8 -26.12 29.54 -33.01
CA SER A 8 -26.17 29.68 -31.56
C SER A 8 -27.18 28.69 -30.98
N HIS A 9 -26.72 27.64 -30.32
CA HIS A 9 -27.59 26.75 -29.55
C HIS A 9 -27.88 27.37 -28.17
N ALA A 10 -29.09 27.89 -28.01
CA ALA A 10 -29.64 28.33 -26.74
C ALA A 10 -30.15 27.11 -25.95
N LEU A 11 -29.47 26.72 -24.87
CA LEU A 11 -29.97 25.72 -23.94
C LEU A 11 -30.89 26.39 -22.91
N ARG A 12 -32.18 26.05 -22.99
CA ARG A 12 -33.21 26.37 -21.99
C ARG A 12 -32.93 25.56 -20.72
N GLN A 13 -32.70 26.24 -19.60
CA GLN A 13 -32.74 25.61 -18.28
C GLN A 13 -34.19 25.51 -17.78
N PRO A 14 -34.66 24.33 -17.33
CA PRO A 14 -35.90 24.21 -16.59
C PRO A 14 -35.72 24.71 -15.16
N ARG A 15 -36.50 25.75 -14.81
CA ARG A 15 -36.70 26.21 -13.43
C ARG A 15 -37.54 25.19 -12.67
N THR A 16 -36.93 24.40 -11.80
CA THR A 16 -37.64 23.68 -10.74
C THR A 16 -37.70 24.55 -9.49
N ARG A 17 -38.94 24.73 -9.01
CA ARG A 17 -39.34 25.58 -7.89
C ARG A 17 -39.17 24.86 -6.54
N LEU A 18 -38.87 25.68 -5.53
CA LEU A 18 -39.24 25.61 -4.10
C LEU A 18 -40.17 24.48 -3.62
N ALA A 19 -39.76 23.84 -2.53
CA ALA A 19 -40.52 23.36 -1.36
C ALA A 19 -39.55 22.46 -0.55
N GLN A 20 -39.40 22.39 0.77
CA GLN A 20 -40.10 22.83 1.98
C GLN A 20 -39.03 22.78 3.11
N LEU A 21 -38.84 23.85 3.87
CA LEU A 21 -39.09 23.91 5.33
C LEU A 21 -39.30 22.54 6.01
N GLY A 22 -38.27 22.07 6.71
CA GLY A 22 -38.33 20.98 7.68
C GLY A 22 -37.43 21.32 8.86
N VAL A 23 -37.98 22.10 9.80
CA VAL A 23 -37.38 22.35 11.12
C VAL A 23 -37.59 21.11 11.96
N THR A 24 -36.57 20.27 12.12
CA THR A 24 -36.56 19.20 13.11
C THR A 24 -35.80 19.68 14.34
N ALA A 25 -36.55 19.93 15.41
CA ALA A 25 -36.04 20.25 16.73
C ALA A 25 -35.16 19.10 17.26
N ILE A 26 -33.90 19.39 17.56
CA ILE A 26 -33.03 18.48 18.31
C ILE A 26 -33.27 18.78 19.79
N ALA A 27 -33.97 17.84 20.46
CA ALA A 27 -34.10 17.81 21.89
C ALA A 27 -32.74 17.47 22.52
N VAL A 28 -32.18 18.44 23.24
CA VAL A 28 -30.99 18.28 24.08
C VAL A 28 -31.40 17.49 25.33
N PHE A 29 -31.16 16.18 25.33
CA PHE A 29 -31.15 15.39 26.56
C PHE A 29 -29.75 15.41 27.15
N ALA A 30 -29.53 16.36 28.07
CA ALA A 30 -28.47 16.31 29.04
C ALA A 30 -28.80 15.20 30.06
N LEU A 31 -28.21 14.02 29.89
CA LEU A 31 -28.08 13.05 30.97
C LEU A 31 -26.60 12.92 31.31
N ALA A 32 -26.20 13.74 32.27
CA ALA A 32 -24.98 13.58 33.03
C ALA A 32 -25.08 12.28 33.85
N GLY A 33 -24.64 11.18 33.24
CA GLY A 33 -24.34 9.94 33.94
C GLY A 33 -22.87 9.92 34.33
N CYS A 34 -22.58 10.20 35.60
CA CYS A 34 -21.27 9.93 36.19
C CYS A 34 -20.98 8.43 36.13
N VAL A 35 -20.17 7.99 35.17
CA VAL A 35 -19.64 6.62 35.16
C VAL A 35 -18.31 6.65 35.89
N SER A 36 -18.33 6.27 37.16
CA SER A 36 -17.13 6.00 37.95
C SER A 36 -16.47 4.74 37.38
N PHE A 37 -15.34 4.90 36.68
CA PHE A 37 -14.50 3.77 36.32
C PHE A 37 -13.78 3.25 37.58
N PRO A 38 -13.76 1.94 37.86
CA PRO A 38 -12.90 1.40 38.90
C PRO A 38 -11.45 1.58 38.47
N VAL A 39 -10.69 2.32 39.28
CA VAL A 39 -9.22 2.33 39.23
C VAL A 39 -8.77 0.90 39.58
N VAL A 40 -8.44 0.12 38.55
CA VAL A 40 -7.74 -1.16 38.74
C VAL A 40 -6.30 -0.80 39.05
N ASN A 41 -5.94 -0.91 40.32
CA ASN A 41 -4.56 -0.84 40.79
C ASN A 41 -3.82 -2.03 40.17
N VAL A 42 -3.07 -1.78 39.10
CA VAL A 42 -2.20 -2.81 38.51
C VAL A 42 -0.99 -2.96 39.42
N THR A 43 -1.01 -4.03 40.20
CA THR A 43 0.14 -4.50 40.97
C THR A 43 1.31 -4.73 40.00
N PRO A 44 2.52 -4.17 40.24
CA PRO A 44 3.68 -4.48 39.44
C PRO A 44 4.00 -5.97 39.60
N ALA A 45 3.90 -6.72 38.51
CA ALA A 45 4.38 -8.09 38.45
C ALA A 45 5.91 -8.06 38.57
N ASP A 46 6.38 -8.66 39.66
CA ASP A 46 7.69 -9.29 39.90
C ASP A 46 8.68 -9.21 38.72
N GLN A 47 9.73 -8.42 38.90
CA GLN A 47 10.96 -8.53 38.12
C GLN A 47 11.66 -9.85 38.51
N GLY A 48 11.35 -10.90 37.77
CA GLY A 48 12.11 -12.14 37.76
C GLY A 48 13.56 -11.86 37.39
N THR A 49 14.43 -11.97 38.40
CA THR A 49 15.88 -12.00 38.31
C THR A 49 16.33 -13.11 37.36
N ASN A 50 16.80 -12.72 36.16
CA ASN A 50 17.50 -13.65 35.28
C ASN A 50 18.86 -13.99 35.89
N ALA A 51 18.96 -15.19 36.44
CA ALA A 51 20.21 -15.82 36.80
C ALA A 51 21.08 -16.09 35.55
N PRO A 52 22.41 -16.05 35.66
CA PRO A 52 23.32 -16.32 34.55
C PRO A 52 23.19 -17.78 34.09
N ARG A 53 22.80 -17.98 32.83
CA ARG A 53 22.78 -19.29 32.18
C ARG A 53 24.22 -19.77 32.00
N ALA A 54 24.47 -20.95 32.57
CA ALA A 54 25.74 -21.65 32.57
C ALA A 54 26.28 -21.88 31.15
N SER A 55 27.60 -21.78 31.07
CA SER A 55 28.46 -22.10 29.94
C SER A 55 28.09 -23.43 29.29
N GLU A 56 27.74 -23.40 28.02
CA GLU A 56 27.60 -24.58 27.18
C GLU A 56 29.01 -25.04 26.75
N SER A 57 29.38 -26.23 27.21
CA SER A 57 30.64 -26.90 26.90
C SER A 57 30.83 -27.03 25.38
N ALA A 58 31.99 -26.58 24.92
CA ALA A 58 32.51 -26.86 23.60
C ALA A 58 32.56 -28.37 23.33
N VAL A 59 31.92 -28.79 22.25
CA VAL A 59 32.10 -30.13 21.66
C VAL A 59 33.37 -30.07 20.81
N PRO A 60 34.32 -31.02 20.95
CA PRO A 60 35.51 -31.05 20.12
C PRO A 60 35.15 -31.44 18.69
N GLU A 61 35.55 -30.58 17.76
CA GLU A 61 35.48 -30.77 16.32
C GLU A 61 36.35 -31.96 15.91
N SER A 62 35.71 -33.02 15.41
CA SER A 62 36.35 -34.24 14.94
C SER A 62 36.89 -34.01 13.52
N THR A 63 38.18 -33.71 13.40
CA THR A 63 38.90 -33.65 12.13
C THR A 63 38.94 -35.03 11.46
N VAL A 64 38.08 -35.23 10.46
CA VAL A 64 38.22 -36.31 9.49
C VAL A 64 39.17 -35.82 8.39
N PRO A 65 40.25 -36.55 8.06
CA PRO A 65 41.14 -36.18 6.97
C PRO A 65 40.40 -36.30 5.63
N GLU A 66 40.21 -35.16 4.98
CA GLU A 66 39.62 -35.03 3.65
C GLU A 66 40.52 -35.72 2.62
N SER A 67 40.02 -36.81 2.04
CA SER A 67 40.70 -37.55 0.99
C SER A 67 40.66 -36.72 -0.30
N THR A 68 41.83 -36.24 -0.71
CA THR A 68 42.02 -35.40 -1.90
C THR A 68 41.92 -36.26 -3.16
N VAL A 69 40.69 -36.54 -3.59
CA VAL A 69 40.43 -36.99 -4.96
C VAL A 69 40.32 -35.74 -5.82
N PRO A 70 41.19 -35.53 -6.84
CA PRO A 70 41.03 -34.40 -7.75
C PRO A 70 39.69 -34.53 -8.49
N ASP A 71 38.80 -33.59 -8.19
CA ASP A 71 37.50 -33.44 -8.84
C ASP A 71 37.75 -33.21 -10.34
N PRO A 72 37.21 -34.04 -11.25
CA PRO A 72 37.29 -33.78 -12.68
C PRO A 72 36.74 -32.38 -12.93
N ALA A 73 37.51 -31.53 -13.62
CA ALA A 73 37.15 -30.15 -13.91
C ALA A 73 35.73 -30.08 -14.47
N VAL A 74 34.77 -29.74 -13.60
CA VAL A 74 33.40 -29.42 -14.00
C VAL A 74 33.53 -28.09 -14.75
N PRO A 75 33.18 -28.02 -16.04
CA PRO A 75 33.15 -26.75 -16.74
C PRO A 75 32.24 -25.82 -15.95
N ASP A 76 32.77 -24.65 -15.62
CA ASP A 76 32.06 -23.58 -14.90
C ASP A 76 30.67 -23.43 -15.54
N PRO A 77 29.56 -23.60 -14.78
CA PRO A 77 28.24 -23.41 -15.35
C PRO A 77 28.22 -22.01 -15.94
N THR A 78 28.03 -21.93 -17.25
CA THR A 78 27.83 -20.66 -17.92
C THR A 78 26.70 -19.96 -17.17
N PRO A 79 26.91 -18.75 -16.62
CA PRO A 79 25.87 -18.07 -15.86
C PRO A 79 24.61 -18.06 -16.69
N ASP A 80 23.52 -18.59 -16.14
CA ASP A 80 22.23 -18.52 -16.82
C ASP A 80 22.00 -17.05 -17.20
N PRO A 81 21.62 -16.77 -18.46
CA PRO A 81 21.33 -15.42 -18.86
C PRO A 81 20.29 -14.86 -17.89
N ALA A 82 20.63 -13.73 -17.26
CA ALA A 82 19.72 -13.07 -16.33
C ALA A 82 18.35 -12.95 -17.01
N PRO A 83 17.25 -13.35 -16.35
CA PRO A 83 15.93 -13.33 -16.96
C PRO A 83 15.69 -11.92 -17.51
N ASP A 84 15.33 -11.85 -18.79
CA ASP A 84 15.08 -10.58 -19.47
C ASP A 84 13.96 -9.85 -18.69
N PRO A 85 14.21 -8.66 -18.13
CA PRO A 85 13.19 -7.90 -17.39
C PRO A 85 11.97 -7.60 -18.27
N ALA A 86 12.11 -7.63 -19.60
CA ALA A 86 10.99 -7.52 -20.52
C ALA A 86 10.13 -8.79 -20.62
N SER A 87 10.63 -9.97 -20.24
CA SER A 87 9.90 -11.25 -20.33
C SER A 87 8.96 -11.50 -19.15
N ALA A 88 9.13 -10.77 -18.05
CA ALA A 88 8.14 -10.70 -16.96
C ALA A 88 6.93 -9.80 -17.31
N ARG A 89 6.96 -9.09 -18.45
CA ARG A 89 5.88 -8.23 -18.94
C ARG A 89 4.79 -9.04 -19.62
N ALA A 90 3.97 -9.73 -18.85
CA ALA A 90 2.61 -9.95 -19.35
C ALA A 90 1.96 -8.56 -19.48
N PRO A 91 1.49 -8.12 -20.66
CA PRO A 91 0.73 -6.88 -20.76
C PRO A 91 -0.43 -6.94 -19.77
N VAL A 92 -0.54 -5.90 -18.97
CA VAL A 92 -1.55 -5.66 -17.92
C VAL A 92 -2.98 -5.96 -18.38
N GLY A 93 -3.22 -5.97 -19.70
CA GLY A 93 -4.46 -6.32 -20.36
C GLY A 93 -5.01 -7.73 -20.11
N ARG A 94 -4.35 -8.60 -19.34
CA ARG A 94 -5.00 -9.80 -18.83
C ARG A 94 -4.50 -10.17 -17.44
N VAL A 95 -4.93 -9.40 -16.45
CA VAL A 95 -5.03 -9.89 -15.06
C VAL A 95 -5.82 -11.20 -15.07
N THR A 96 -5.12 -12.33 -15.10
CA THR A 96 -5.68 -13.68 -15.00
C THR A 96 -5.66 -14.08 -13.54
N GLY A 97 -6.67 -13.61 -12.79
CA GLY A 97 -6.82 -13.95 -11.39
C GLY A 97 -8.27 -14.21 -11.03
N THR A 98 -8.48 -14.99 -9.98
CA THR A 98 -9.81 -15.11 -9.37
C THR A 98 -10.18 -13.76 -8.75
N TYR A 99 -11.30 -13.19 -9.16
CA TYR A 99 -11.78 -11.94 -8.58
C TYR A 99 -12.37 -12.22 -7.19
N LEU A 100 -11.84 -11.52 -6.18
CA LEU A 100 -12.36 -11.53 -4.83
C LEU A 100 -13.29 -10.33 -4.63
N ALA A 101 -14.27 -10.51 -3.75
CA ALA A 101 -15.17 -9.42 -3.35
C ALA A 101 -14.41 -8.39 -2.50
N ALA A 102 -14.52 -7.11 -2.85
CA ALA A 102 -13.84 -6.03 -2.14
C ALA A 102 -14.26 -5.93 -0.66
N ASP A 103 -15.46 -6.36 -0.32
CA ASP A 103 -15.98 -6.32 1.04
C ASP A 103 -15.20 -7.20 2.03
N SER A 104 -14.51 -8.25 1.55
CA SER A 104 -13.61 -9.06 2.38
C SER A 104 -12.35 -8.31 2.83
N PHE A 105 -12.05 -7.18 2.17
CA PHE A 105 -10.90 -6.33 2.42
C PHE A 105 -11.29 -4.96 2.98
N ARG A 106 -12.60 -4.72 3.14
CA ARG A 106 -13.14 -3.43 3.56
C ARG A 106 -12.99 -3.28 5.07
N SER A 107 -12.45 -2.13 5.44
CA SER A 107 -12.27 -1.73 6.83
C SER A 107 -13.40 -0.80 7.29
N ALA A 108 -13.46 -0.50 8.58
CA ALA A 108 -14.57 0.21 9.19
C ALA A 108 -14.81 1.64 8.63
N ASP A 109 -13.78 2.28 8.07
CA ASP A 109 -13.88 3.58 7.40
C ASP A 109 -14.20 3.47 5.90
N GLY A 110 -14.51 2.26 5.43
CA GLY A 110 -14.92 2.00 4.04
C GLY A 110 -13.77 1.80 3.06
N ALA A 111 -12.52 2.02 3.48
CA ALA A 111 -11.36 1.77 2.62
C ALA A 111 -11.10 0.26 2.46
N VAL A 112 -10.68 -0.15 1.26
CA VAL A 112 -10.21 -1.50 0.98
C VAL A 112 -8.72 -1.55 1.31
N ARG A 113 -8.31 -2.47 2.19
CA ARG A 113 -6.94 -2.57 2.69
C ARG A 113 -6.45 -4.00 2.59
N PHE A 114 -5.21 -4.18 2.18
CA PHE A 114 -4.62 -5.51 2.11
C PHE A 114 -3.11 -5.51 2.20
N LEU A 115 -2.57 -6.67 2.58
CA LEU A 115 -1.16 -7.02 2.50
C LEU A 115 -0.96 -8.06 1.41
N THR A 116 0.12 -7.98 0.64
CA THR A 116 0.54 -9.12 -0.19
C THR A 116 1.03 -10.27 0.70
N PRO A 117 0.98 -11.54 0.25
CA PRO A 117 1.41 -12.70 1.03
C PRO A 117 2.87 -12.64 1.49
N SER A 118 3.74 -11.95 0.74
CA SER A 118 5.13 -11.69 1.13
C SER A 118 5.28 -10.78 2.36
N GLY A 119 4.21 -10.07 2.75
CA GLY A 119 4.22 -9.06 3.81
C GLY A 119 4.95 -7.76 3.45
N ASN A 120 5.50 -7.64 2.23
CA ASN A 120 6.34 -6.50 1.85
C ASN A 120 5.59 -5.35 1.17
N ILE A 121 4.31 -5.54 0.82
CA ILE A 121 3.50 -4.54 0.16
C ILE A 121 2.17 -4.42 0.90
N TYR A 122 1.85 -3.22 1.37
CA TYR A 122 0.56 -2.86 1.94
C TYR A 122 -0.14 -1.86 1.04
N CYS A 123 -1.41 -2.06 0.74
CA CYS A 123 -2.14 -1.16 -0.14
C CYS A 123 -3.49 -0.75 0.43
N VAL A 124 -3.91 0.43 -0.01
CA VAL A 124 -5.22 1.00 0.24
C VAL A 124 -5.85 1.40 -1.09
N ILE A 125 -7.07 0.92 -1.35
CA ILE A 125 -7.94 1.41 -2.42
C ILE A 125 -9.07 2.19 -1.77
N ALA A 126 -9.27 3.44 -2.17
CA ALA A 126 -10.34 4.26 -1.63
C ALA A 126 -11.01 5.10 -2.73
N GLY A 127 -12.35 5.22 -2.67
CA GLY A 127 -13.13 6.13 -3.51
C GLY A 127 -12.94 7.60 -3.16
N ALA A 128 -12.46 7.88 -1.95
CA ALA A 128 -11.82 9.12 -1.54
C ALA A 128 -10.77 8.73 -0.52
N LEU A 129 -9.49 9.07 -0.73
CA LEU A 129 -8.42 8.90 0.26
C LEU A 129 -8.64 9.92 1.41
N ASN A 130 -9.76 9.78 2.12
CA ASN A 130 -10.03 10.42 3.39
C ASN A 130 -9.25 9.64 4.44
N SER A 131 -7.95 9.88 4.47
CA SER A 131 -7.06 9.29 5.44
C SER A 131 -7.31 9.93 6.80
N THR A 132 -8.35 9.49 7.51
CA THR A 132 -8.16 9.27 8.94
C THR A 132 -7.30 8.01 9.04
N ALA A 133 -6.00 8.16 8.77
CA ALA A 133 -5.05 7.14 9.18
C ALA A 133 -5.33 6.84 10.66
N PRO A 134 -5.23 5.57 11.10
CA PRO A 134 -5.30 5.28 12.53
C PRO A 134 -4.33 6.22 13.27
N PRO A 135 -4.68 6.72 14.47
CA PRO A 135 -3.81 7.64 15.21
C PRO A 135 -2.38 7.09 15.28
N GLY A 136 -1.40 7.88 14.82
CA GLY A 136 0.02 7.49 14.82
C GLY A 136 0.58 6.96 13.49
N LEU A 137 -0.26 6.74 12.46
CA LEU A 137 0.24 6.51 11.10
C LEU A 137 0.33 7.81 10.32
N SER A 138 1.36 7.91 9.47
CA SER A 138 1.44 8.95 8.45
C SER A 138 0.19 8.88 7.59
N THR A 139 -0.60 9.95 7.56
CA THR A 139 -1.52 10.17 6.44
C THR A 139 -0.68 10.28 5.16
N PRO A 140 -1.26 10.22 3.96
CA PRO A 140 -0.58 10.69 2.76
C PRO A 140 -0.85 12.20 2.57
N PRO A 141 -0.25 13.14 3.34
CA PRO A 141 -0.44 14.56 3.07
C PRO A 141 0.40 15.03 1.86
N ALA A 142 1.33 14.22 1.36
CA ALA A 142 2.28 14.66 0.33
C ALA A 142 1.80 14.45 -1.11
N LEU A 143 0.81 13.58 -1.35
CA LEU A 143 0.30 13.37 -2.70
C LEU A 143 -0.83 14.34 -3.08
N GLY A 144 -1.34 15.14 -2.13
CA GLY A 144 -2.52 15.98 -2.36
C GLY A 144 -3.80 15.18 -2.70
N LEU A 145 -3.84 13.87 -2.38
CA LEU A 145 -4.95 12.98 -2.75
C LEU A 145 -6.11 13.00 -1.77
N THR A 146 -6.09 13.89 -0.79
CA THR A 146 -7.22 14.03 0.13
C THR A 146 -8.48 14.32 -0.69
N GLY A 147 -9.48 13.43 -0.56
CA GLY A 147 -10.72 13.53 -1.33
C GLY A 147 -10.68 12.95 -2.75
N LEU A 148 -9.55 12.42 -3.22
CA LEU A 148 -9.42 11.78 -4.53
C LEU A 148 -9.51 10.26 -4.42
N ALA A 149 -10.18 9.65 -5.38
CA ALA A 149 -10.17 8.20 -5.55
C ALA A 149 -8.77 7.75 -5.98
N GLY A 150 -8.29 6.64 -5.43
CA GLY A 150 -6.96 6.17 -5.76
C GLY A 150 -6.59 4.85 -5.12
N VAL A 151 -5.47 4.32 -5.62
CA VAL A 151 -4.71 3.24 -4.99
C VAL A 151 -3.42 3.84 -4.45
N SER A 152 -3.07 3.55 -3.21
CA SER A 152 -1.77 3.89 -2.64
C SER A 152 -1.19 2.67 -1.94
N CYS A 153 0.03 2.32 -2.30
CA CYS A 153 0.77 1.22 -1.72
C CYS A 153 2.03 1.70 -1.01
N GLU A 154 2.34 1.03 0.10
CA GLU A 154 3.54 1.18 0.89
C GLU A 154 4.39 -0.07 0.76
N LEU A 155 5.70 0.14 0.65
CA LEU A 155 6.69 -0.90 0.45
C LEU A 155 7.55 -1.04 1.71
N GLY A 156 7.70 -2.28 2.19
CA GLY A 156 8.60 -2.62 3.31
C GLY A 156 10.07 -2.61 2.91
N VAL A 157 10.37 -2.96 1.67
CA VAL A 157 11.66 -2.77 1.00
C VAL A 157 11.34 -2.09 -0.31
N TYR A 158 12.09 -1.04 -0.66
CA TYR A 158 11.80 -0.26 -1.83
C TYR A 158 13.06 0.09 -2.62
N PRO A 159 13.01 -0.02 -3.96
CA PRO A 159 14.09 0.45 -4.82
C PRO A 159 14.20 1.98 -4.78
N ASP A 160 15.35 2.51 -5.18
CA ASP A 160 15.50 3.94 -5.37
C ASP A 160 14.61 4.42 -6.53
N PRO A 161 13.93 5.56 -6.37
CA PRO A 161 13.14 6.14 -7.44
C PRO A 161 14.04 6.58 -8.59
N ALA A 162 13.64 6.23 -9.82
CA ALA A 162 14.26 6.74 -11.02
C ALA A 162 14.18 8.28 -11.06
N PRO A 163 15.19 8.96 -11.62
CA PRO A 163 15.20 10.43 -11.71
C PRO A 163 13.99 11.04 -12.42
N ALA A 164 13.33 10.29 -13.32
CA ALA A 164 12.15 10.76 -14.04
C ALA A 164 10.85 10.62 -13.23
N ASP A 165 10.81 9.68 -12.28
CA ASP A 165 9.62 9.39 -11.48
C ASP A 165 9.63 10.14 -10.14
N SER A 166 10.83 10.45 -9.66
CA SER A 166 11.07 11.46 -8.64
C SER A 166 10.95 12.84 -9.27
N ALA A 167 9.72 13.35 -9.38
CA ALA A 167 9.58 14.81 -9.43
C ALA A 167 10.46 15.37 -8.30
N SER A 168 11.18 16.45 -8.55
CA SER A 168 12.24 17.01 -7.69
C SER A 168 11.73 17.47 -6.31
N VAL A 169 11.18 16.56 -5.52
CA VAL A 169 10.58 16.85 -4.24
C VAL A 169 11.70 16.72 -3.22
N ASP A 170 12.26 17.87 -2.85
CA ASP A 170 13.03 17.98 -1.64
C ASP A 170 12.10 17.68 -0.47
N CYS A 171 12.28 16.51 0.13
CA CYS A 171 11.51 16.10 1.30
C CYS A 171 11.88 16.88 2.56
N GLY A 172 12.89 17.75 2.50
CA GLY A 172 13.31 18.63 3.58
C GLY A 172 13.44 17.87 4.90
N THR A 173 12.88 18.44 5.96
CA THR A 173 12.78 17.78 7.28
C THR A 173 11.55 16.88 7.42
N ILE A 174 10.71 16.81 6.38
CA ILE A 174 9.39 16.18 6.43
C ILE A 174 9.51 14.66 6.26
N GLY A 175 10.61 14.15 5.71
CA GLY A 175 11.01 12.74 5.86
C GLY A 175 11.66 12.14 4.62
N HIS A 176 11.32 10.88 4.33
CA HIS A 176 12.02 10.05 3.34
C HIS A 176 11.35 10.11 1.96
N HIS A 177 12.18 10.16 0.93
CA HIS A 177 11.80 9.99 -0.46
C HIS A 177 11.81 8.50 -0.80
N GLY A 178 10.72 7.95 -1.36
CA GLY A 178 10.65 6.52 -1.67
C GLY A 178 9.56 5.73 -0.92
N GLY A 179 9.44 4.46 -1.28
CA GLY A 179 8.60 3.49 -0.58
C GLY A 179 7.09 3.64 -0.77
N ASN A 180 6.64 4.63 -1.55
CA ASN A 180 5.24 4.78 -1.97
C ASN A 180 5.09 4.66 -3.47
N ILE A 181 4.04 3.98 -3.88
CA ILE A 181 3.55 4.00 -5.24
C ILE A 181 2.05 4.23 -5.22
N ALA A 182 1.54 5.06 -6.12
CA ALA A 182 0.13 5.43 -6.12
C ALA A 182 -0.43 5.64 -7.53
N ILE A 183 -1.74 5.45 -7.65
CA ILE A 183 -2.55 5.88 -8.80
C ILE A 183 -3.63 6.81 -8.27
N SER A 184 -3.72 8.01 -8.79
CA SER A 184 -4.85 8.91 -8.54
C SER A 184 -4.95 9.97 -9.61
N ASP A 185 -6.16 10.44 -9.88
CA ASP A 185 -6.45 11.46 -10.90
C ASP A 185 -5.81 11.15 -12.27
N GLY A 186 -5.85 9.87 -12.67
CA GLY A 186 -5.25 9.42 -13.92
C GLY A 186 -3.73 9.65 -13.98
N LYS A 187 -3.01 9.57 -12.85
CA LYS A 187 -1.56 9.61 -12.79
C LYS A 187 -1.05 8.46 -11.94
N SER A 188 0.06 7.87 -12.37
CA SER A 188 0.84 6.91 -11.57
C SER A 188 2.10 7.62 -11.07
N LEU A 189 2.42 7.46 -9.79
CA LEU A 189 3.51 8.18 -9.13
C LEU A 189 4.30 7.21 -8.26
N TYR A 190 5.62 7.40 -8.22
CA TYR A 190 6.51 6.69 -7.30
C TYR A 190 7.37 7.68 -6.52
N GLY A 191 7.64 7.38 -5.25
CA GLY A 191 8.72 8.04 -4.51
C GLY A 191 8.36 9.29 -3.72
N ASN A 192 7.09 9.60 -3.47
CA ASN A 192 6.71 10.84 -2.76
C ASN A 192 7.25 10.94 -1.33
N CYS A 193 7.42 12.18 -0.87
CA CYS A 193 7.83 12.46 0.49
C CYS A 193 6.83 11.95 1.52
N ARG A 194 7.33 11.40 2.61
CA ARG A 194 6.50 10.89 3.71
C ARG A 194 7.00 11.43 5.03
N GLY A 195 6.05 11.90 5.84
CA GLY A 195 6.30 12.24 7.24
C GLY A 195 5.52 11.33 8.16
N GLY A 196 6.18 10.83 9.21
CA GLY A 196 5.60 9.89 10.19
C GLY A 196 5.84 8.42 9.85
N ALA A 197 5.27 7.55 10.69
CA ALA A 197 5.39 6.10 10.56
C ALA A 197 4.37 5.56 9.55
N THR A 198 4.83 4.86 8.52
CA THR A 198 3.97 4.10 7.60
C THR A 198 3.55 2.77 8.22
N TYR A 199 2.53 2.10 7.69
CA TYR A 199 2.16 0.76 8.15
C TYR A 199 3.35 -0.20 8.01
N MET A 200 4.03 -0.15 6.87
CA MET A 200 5.22 -0.97 6.62
C MET A 200 6.39 -0.65 7.56
N TYR A 201 6.57 0.63 7.93
CA TYR A 201 7.56 1.02 8.94
C TYR A 201 7.21 0.47 10.33
N LEU A 202 5.93 0.55 10.74
CA LEU A 202 5.50 0.01 12.03
C LEU A 202 5.74 -1.51 12.11
N VAL A 203 5.37 -2.24 11.05
CA VAL A 203 5.63 -3.68 10.95
C VAL A 203 7.12 -3.98 11.03
N ALA A 204 7.96 -3.28 10.25
CA ALA A 204 9.40 -3.51 10.22
C ALA A 204 10.09 -3.23 11.56
N THR A 205 9.59 -2.27 12.34
CA THR A 205 10.16 -1.88 13.64
C THR A 205 9.53 -2.63 14.82
N GLY A 206 8.64 -3.60 14.57
CA GLY A 206 7.92 -4.32 15.62
C GLY A 206 7.00 -3.43 16.45
N GLN A 207 6.70 -2.22 15.98
CA GLN A 207 5.69 -1.36 16.59
C GLN A 207 4.30 -1.92 16.28
N GLN A 208 3.33 -1.59 17.14
CA GLN A 208 1.98 -2.10 17.00
C GLN A 208 1.34 -1.56 15.70
N SER A 209 1.24 -2.40 14.68
CA SER A 209 0.46 -2.14 13.49
C SER A 209 -1.03 -2.37 13.79
N PRO A 210 -1.94 -1.68 13.08
CA PRO A 210 -3.37 -1.98 13.16
C PRO A 210 -3.61 -3.47 12.92
N PRO A 211 -4.23 -4.20 13.88
CA PRO A 211 -4.46 -5.63 13.72
C PRO A 211 -5.46 -5.88 12.59
N GLY A 212 -5.31 -7.02 11.91
CA GLY A 212 -6.35 -7.57 11.04
C GLY A 212 -6.40 -7.01 9.61
N VAL A 213 -5.28 -6.55 9.05
CA VAL A 213 -5.21 -6.30 7.61
C VAL A 213 -5.23 -7.66 6.87
N PRO A 214 -6.23 -7.93 6.02
CA PRO A 214 -6.32 -9.20 5.32
C PRO A 214 -5.21 -9.37 4.28
N VAL A 215 -4.82 -10.62 4.05
CA VAL A 215 -3.84 -11.00 3.03
C VAL A 215 -4.55 -11.14 1.68
N PHE A 216 -3.99 -10.53 0.65
CA PHE A 216 -4.46 -10.59 -0.74
C PHE A 216 -3.67 -11.63 -1.52
N GLU A 217 -4.16 -12.87 -1.46
CA GLU A 217 -3.49 -14.07 -1.97
C GLU A 217 -3.00 -13.96 -3.42
N TYR A 218 -1.90 -14.65 -3.74
CA TYR A 218 -1.38 -14.69 -5.11
C TYR A 218 -2.37 -15.33 -6.08
N GLY A 219 -2.37 -14.87 -7.32
CA GLY A 219 -3.31 -15.30 -8.37
C GLY A 219 -4.72 -14.75 -8.19
N THR A 220 -4.91 -13.76 -7.33
CA THR A 220 -6.22 -13.13 -7.10
C THR A 220 -6.23 -11.66 -7.52
N ALA A 221 -7.43 -11.21 -7.88
CA ALA A 221 -7.70 -9.85 -8.34
C ALA A 221 -8.79 -9.21 -7.49
N ILE A 222 -8.74 -7.89 -7.35
CA ILE A 222 -9.79 -7.07 -6.74
C ILE A 222 -10.08 -5.88 -7.65
N SER A 223 -11.35 -5.51 -7.79
CA SER A 223 -11.76 -4.26 -8.45
C SER A 223 -12.62 -3.45 -7.49
N GLU A 224 -12.25 -2.20 -7.27
CA GLU A 224 -12.92 -1.28 -6.35
C GLU A 224 -12.68 0.16 -6.83
N ALA A 225 -13.71 1.01 -6.77
CA ALA A 225 -13.63 2.44 -7.08
C ALA A 225 -13.00 2.77 -8.46
N GLY A 226 -13.17 1.91 -9.46
CA GLY A 226 -12.62 2.10 -10.81
C GLY A 226 -11.13 1.75 -10.92
N PHE A 227 -10.58 1.06 -9.93
CA PHE A 227 -9.23 0.51 -9.94
C PHE A 227 -9.27 -1.00 -9.83
N ARG A 228 -8.35 -1.65 -10.53
CA ARG A 228 -8.14 -3.09 -10.48
C ARG A 228 -6.74 -3.37 -9.98
N CYS A 229 -6.62 -4.22 -8.97
CA CYS A 229 -5.34 -4.72 -8.48
C CYS A 229 -5.26 -6.24 -8.60
N HIS A 230 -4.06 -6.75 -8.87
CA HIS A 230 -3.75 -8.17 -8.99
C HIS A 230 -2.50 -8.51 -8.19
N SER A 231 -2.62 -9.50 -7.32
CA SER A 231 -1.51 -10.04 -6.55
C SER A 231 -0.93 -11.25 -7.28
N ALA A 232 0.34 -11.20 -7.62
CA ALA A 232 1.10 -12.27 -8.24
C ALA A 232 2.35 -12.57 -7.40
N PHE A 233 2.98 -13.72 -7.63
CA PHE A 233 4.20 -14.09 -6.92
C PHE A 233 5.33 -13.08 -7.19
N GLU A 234 5.37 -12.55 -8.41
CA GLU A 234 6.36 -11.57 -8.87
C GLU A 234 6.12 -10.18 -8.29
N GLY A 235 4.89 -9.87 -7.86
CA GLY A 235 4.54 -8.56 -7.32
C GLY A 235 3.07 -8.22 -7.41
N LEU A 236 2.76 -6.94 -7.20
CA LEU A 236 1.42 -6.39 -7.26
C LEU A 236 1.30 -5.45 -8.46
N THR A 237 0.26 -5.65 -9.26
CA THR A 237 -0.09 -4.74 -10.35
C THR A 237 -1.39 -4.05 -10.00
N CYS A 238 -1.44 -2.72 -10.13
CA CYS A 238 -2.70 -1.96 -10.00
C CYS A 238 -2.87 -1.04 -11.21
N GLU A 239 -4.11 -0.86 -11.64
CA GLU A 239 -4.46 -0.08 -12.83
C GLU A 239 -5.79 0.66 -12.62
N SER A 240 -5.89 1.87 -13.15
CA SER A 240 -7.15 2.58 -13.33
C SER A 240 -7.89 2.02 -14.55
N GLU A 241 -9.07 1.47 -14.33
CA GLU A 241 -9.90 0.90 -15.41
C GLU A 241 -10.37 1.96 -16.42
N THR A 242 -10.39 3.24 -16.02
CA THR A 242 -10.82 4.35 -16.87
C THR A 242 -9.69 4.88 -17.76
N THR A 243 -8.46 4.94 -17.23
CA THR A 243 -7.34 5.61 -17.92
C THR A 243 -6.31 4.64 -18.49
N GLY A 244 -6.35 3.36 -18.09
CA GLY A 244 -5.31 2.38 -18.43
C GLY A 244 -3.96 2.65 -17.79
N ARG A 245 -3.88 3.65 -16.90
CA ARG A 245 -2.67 4.00 -16.15
C ARG A 245 -2.56 3.15 -14.93
N GLY A 246 -1.34 2.75 -14.61
CA GLY A 246 -1.11 1.89 -13.47
C GLY A 246 0.34 1.80 -13.09
N PHE A 247 0.61 0.82 -12.23
CA PHE A 247 1.93 0.43 -11.84
C PHE A 247 2.04 -1.07 -11.64
N PHE A 248 3.27 -1.55 -11.71
CA PHE A 248 3.72 -2.81 -11.15
C PHE A 248 4.69 -2.51 -10.02
N VAL A 249 4.65 -3.30 -8.95
CA VAL A 249 5.60 -3.16 -7.85
C VAL A 249 5.94 -4.52 -7.24
N SER A 250 7.22 -4.72 -6.97
CA SER A 250 7.77 -5.87 -6.27
C SER A 250 8.67 -5.40 -5.12
N ARG A 251 9.36 -6.34 -4.47
CA ARG A 251 10.37 -6.03 -3.45
C ARG A 251 11.53 -5.20 -4.02
N ASP A 252 11.96 -5.51 -5.24
CA ASP A 252 13.23 -5.04 -5.78
C ASP A 252 13.06 -4.11 -7.00
N SER A 253 11.83 -3.97 -7.51
CA SER A 253 11.55 -3.17 -8.71
C SER A 253 10.17 -2.55 -8.66
N TYR A 254 10.01 -1.48 -9.44
CA TYR A 254 8.72 -0.91 -9.75
C TYR A 254 8.69 -0.47 -11.21
N GLU A 255 7.50 -0.39 -11.78
CA GLU A 255 7.27 0.18 -13.11
C GLU A 255 6.01 1.05 -13.07
N LEU A 256 6.06 2.21 -13.72
CA LEU A 256 4.90 3.07 -13.99
C LEU A 256 4.54 2.95 -15.48
N TYR A 257 3.26 2.87 -15.80
CA TYR A 257 2.82 2.77 -17.20
C TYR A 257 1.51 3.52 -17.47
N GLY A 258 1.21 3.66 -18.77
CA GLY A 258 0.10 4.48 -19.28
C GLY A 258 0.42 5.97 -19.37
N GLY A 259 1.72 6.32 -19.33
CA GLY A 259 2.31 7.67 -19.42
C GLY A 259 1.76 8.56 -20.52
#